data_AF-A0A7T8HJI3-F1
#
_entry.id   AF-A0A7T8HJI3-F1
#
_cell.length_a   1.000
_cell.length_b   1.000
_cell.length_c   1.000
_cell.angle_alpha   90.00
_cell.angle_beta   90.00
_cell.angle_gamma   90.00
#
_symmetry.space_group_name_H-M   'P 1'
#
loop_
_entity.id
_entity.type
_entity.pdbx_description
1 polymer ?
#
loop_
_entity_poly.entity_id
_entity_poly.type
_entity_poly.pdbx_seq_one_letter_code
_entity_poly.pdbx_strand_id
1 'polypeptide(L)'
;MANILLHKAGLPSLNRISVRAVAMETWKCFASRDGSNGDRNPVGKILFGAQGGVRSTRSRTARLIRSPLPKSVATFVTSAAAIWNSSPKLRNAKTMREAYVVANSLEKCAPI
;
A
#
# COMPACT_ATOMS: atom_id res chain seq x y z
N MET A 1 23.69 9.61 13.52
CA MET A 1 24.92 9.06 12.90
C MET A 1 24.73 7.65 12.32
N ALA A 2 23.92 6.75 12.91
CA ALA A 2 23.70 5.39 12.38
C ALA A 2 23.17 5.32 10.93
N ASN A 3 22.28 6.23 10.53
CA ASN A 3 21.70 6.26 9.18
C ASN A 3 22.72 6.52 8.05
N ILE A 4 23.82 7.23 8.33
CA ILE A 4 24.87 7.51 7.34
C ILE A 4 25.74 6.26 7.12
N LEU A 5 25.95 5.46 8.16
CA LEU A 5 26.71 4.21 8.08
C LEU A 5 25.93 3.12 7.33
N LEU A 6 24.63 3.01 7.57
CA LEU A 6 23.75 2.08 6.83
C LEU A 6 23.72 2.41 5.34
N HIS A 7 23.64 3.71 4.98
CA HIS A 7 23.68 4.15 3.60
C HIS A 7 25.02 3.83 2.92
N LYS A 8 26.15 4.01 3.62
CA LYS A 8 27.49 3.65 3.09
C LYS A 8 27.69 2.14 2.97
N ALA A 9 27.04 1.34 3.80
CA ALA A 9 27.08 -0.12 3.75
C ALA A 9 26.19 -0.71 2.63
N GLY A 10 25.48 0.12 1.85
CA GLY A 10 24.55 -0.35 0.83
C GLY A 10 23.30 -1.04 1.39
N LEU A 11 23.05 -0.93 2.70
CA LEU A 11 21.89 -1.52 3.35
C LEU A 11 20.71 -0.54 3.22
N PRO A 12 19.60 -0.94 2.58
CA PRO A 12 18.41 -0.10 2.54
C PRO A 12 17.97 0.18 3.99
N SER A 13 17.64 1.43 4.29
CA SER A 13 17.13 1.77 5.62
C SER A 13 15.88 0.93 5.90
N LEU A 14 15.63 0.61 7.17
CA LEU A 14 14.44 -0.14 7.56
C LEU A 14 13.17 0.50 6.98
N ASN A 15 13.12 1.83 6.95
CA ASN A 15 12.02 2.61 6.36
C ASN A 15 11.81 2.31 4.86
N ARG A 16 12.90 2.21 4.08
CA ARG A 16 12.86 1.84 2.65
C ARG A 16 12.24 0.45 2.46
N ILE A 17 12.72 -0.52 3.23
CA ILE A 17 12.19 -1.90 3.20
C ILE A 17 10.71 -1.91 3.59
N SER A 18 10.34 -1.18 4.65
CA SER A 18 8.96 -1.07 5.13
C SER A 18 8.04 -0.43 4.09
N VAL A 19 8.45 0.66 3.43
CA VAL A 19 7.65 1.31 2.37
C VAL A 19 7.41 0.34 1.21
N ARG A 20 8.43 -0.38 0.75
CA ARG A 20 8.27 -1.38 -0.31
C ARG A 20 7.33 -2.51 0.13
N ALA A 21 7.52 -3.05 1.33
CA ALA A 21 6.69 -4.13 1.86
C ALA A 21 5.24 -3.71 2.00
N VAL A 22 4.97 -2.53 2.57
CA VAL A 22 3.62 -1.99 2.71
C VAL A 22 2.98 -1.72 1.35
N ALA A 23 3.70 -1.13 0.39
CA ALA A 23 3.19 -0.90 -0.95
C ALA A 23 2.77 -2.21 -1.65
N MET A 24 3.64 -3.23 -1.59
CA MET A 24 3.38 -4.54 -2.18
C MET A 24 2.21 -5.25 -1.50
N GLU A 25 2.18 -5.25 -0.17
CA GLU A 25 1.13 -5.93 0.59
C GLU A 25 -0.22 -5.24 0.39
N THR A 26 -0.23 -3.90 0.28
CA THR A 26 -1.43 -3.14 -0.06
C THR A 26 -1.96 -3.52 -1.45
N TRP A 27 -1.07 -3.65 -2.44
CA TRP A 27 -1.45 -4.08 -3.78
C TRP A 27 -1.96 -5.51 -3.81
N LYS A 28 -1.33 -6.45 -3.08
CA LYS A 28 -1.84 -7.82 -2.93
C LYS A 28 -3.21 -7.85 -2.27
N CYS A 29 -3.42 -7.07 -1.21
CA CYS A 29 -4.73 -6.95 -0.56
C CYS A 29 -5.80 -6.43 -1.53
N PHE A 30 -5.43 -5.51 -2.43
CA PHE A 30 -6.34 -5.03 -3.48
C PHE A 30 -6.67 -6.10 -4.52
N ALA A 31 -5.66 -6.85 -4.96
CA ALA A 31 -5.74 -7.87 -6.02
C ALA A 31 -6.18 -9.25 -5.55
N SER A 32 -6.17 -9.51 -4.23
CA SER A 32 -6.52 -10.79 -3.62
C SER A 32 -7.96 -11.19 -3.96
N ARG A 33 -8.13 -12.49 -4.19
CA ARG A 33 -9.41 -13.18 -4.40
C ARG A 33 -9.59 -14.34 -3.43
N ASP A 34 -8.82 -14.34 -2.35
CA ASP A 34 -8.71 -15.46 -1.40
C ASP A 34 -9.84 -15.45 -0.36
N GLY A 35 -10.73 -14.46 -0.40
CA GLY A 35 -11.92 -14.39 0.43
C GLY A 35 -13.06 -15.27 -0.12
N SER A 36 -14.10 -15.45 0.69
CA SER A 36 -15.33 -16.14 0.29
C SER A 36 -15.92 -15.51 -0.98
N ASN A 37 -16.32 -16.37 -1.93
CA ASN A 37 -16.90 -16.01 -3.23
C ASN A 37 -15.98 -15.14 -4.14
N GLY A 38 -14.66 -15.28 -4.02
CA GLY A 38 -13.71 -14.50 -4.83
C GLY A 38 -13.55 -13.05 -4.39
N ASP A 39 -14.07 -12.70 -3.20
CA ASP A 39 -13.86 -11.41 -2.57
C ASP A 39 -12.42 -11.28 -2.04
N ARG A 40 -12.04 -10.08 -1.61
CA ARG A 40 -10.72 -9.83 -1.04
C ARG A 40 -10.51 -10.60 0.26
N ASN A 41 -9.25 -10.86 0.59
CA ASN A 41 -8.86 -11.31 1.93
C ASN A 41 -9.34 -10.31 3.03
N PRO A 42 -9.40 -10.72 4.31
CA PRO A 42 -9.92 -9.87 5.38
C PRO A 42 -9.25 -8.50 5.48
N VAL A 43 -7.94 -8.42 5.28
CA VAL A 43 -7.19 -7.16 5.30
C VAL A 43 -7.59 -6.27 4.12
N GLY A 44 -7.76 -6.83 2.92
CA GLY A 44 -8.24 -6.14 1.74
C GLY A 44 -9.67 -5.64 1.89
N LYS A 45 -10.54 -6.35 2.63
CA LYS A 45 -11.88 -5.85 3.00
C LYS A 45 -11.80 -4.64 3.93
N ILE A 46 -10.89 -4.63 4.91
CA ILE A 46 -10.68 -3.48 5.80
C ILE A 46 -10.17 -2.26 5.02
N LEU A 47 -9.22 -2.46 4.10
CA LEU A 47 -8.62 -1.37 3.33
C LEU A 47 -9.55 -0.81 2.23
N PHE A 48 -10.24 -1.69 1.51
CA PHE A 48 -10.94 -1.31 0.27
C PHE A 48 -12.45 -1.54 0.31
N GLY A 49 -12.97 -2.09 1.41
CA GLY A 49 -14.35 -2.54 1.52
C GLY A 49 -14.64 -3.82 0.71
N ALA A 50 -15.84 -4.35 0.90
CA ALA A 50 -16.35 -5.49 0.15
C ALA A 50 -16.60 -5.15 -1.33
N GLN A 51 -16.41 -6.15 -2.19
CA GLN A 51 -16.82 -6.08 -3.59
C GLN A 51 -18.35 -6.21 -3.72
N GLY A 52 -19.05 -5.09 -3.65
CA GLY A 52 -20.49 -4.99 -3.94
C GLY A 52 -21.28 -4.38 -2.80
N GLY A 53 -22.34 -3.63 -3.13
CA GLY A 53 -23.41 -3.33 -2.18
C GLY A 53 -23.58 -1.90 -1.65
N VAL A 54 -22.76 -0.90 -2.01
CA VAL A 54 -23.00 0.48 -1.54
C VAL A 54 -22.78 1.51 -2.65
N ARG A 55 -23.67 2.52 -2.69
CA ARG A 55 -23.65 3.72 -3.54
C ARG A 55 -22.22 4.20 -3.78
N SER A 56 -21.81 4.29 -5.05
CA SER A 56 -20.42 4.64 -5.40
C SER A 56 -20.12 6.07 -4.94
N THR A 57 -19.21 6.22 -3.97
CA THR A 57 -18.68 7.54 -3.57
C THR A 57 -17.54 7.94 -4.52
N ARG A 58 -17.29 9.24 -4.70
CA ARG A 58 -16.17 9.74 -5.56
C ARG A 58 -14.82 9.08 -5.23
N SER A 59 -14.56 8.81 -3.96
CA SER A 59 -13.35 8.10 -3.49
C SER A 59 -13.31 6.62 -3.90
N ARG A 60 -14.46 5.94 -3.96
CA ARG A 60 -14.55 4.53 -4.39
C ARG A 60 -14.32 4.40 -5.89
N THR A 61 -14.84 5.33 -6.70
CA THR A 61 -14.51 5.43 -8.13
C THR A 61 -13.02 5.68 -8.35
N ALA A 62 -12.40 6.54 -7.54
CA ALA A 62 -10.96 6.81 -7.57
C ALA A 62 -10.09 5.70 -6.93
N ARG A 63 -10.70 4.62 -6.42
CA ARG A 63 -10.03 3.50 -5.72
C ARG A 63 -9.16 3.97 -4.55
N LEU A 64 -9.58 5.00 -3.81
CA LEU A 64 -8.86 5.51 -2.65
C LEU A 64 -9.26 4.76 -1.37
N ILE A 65 -8.30 4.56 -0.49
CA ILE A 65 -8.51 4.01 0.86
C ILE A 65 -8.95 5.15 1.78
N ARG A 66 -10.10 4.98 2.45
CA ARG A 66 -10.48 5.84 3.57
C ARG A 66 -10.00 5.16 4.84
N SER A 67 -8.89 5.63 5.41
CA SER A 67 -8.42 5.13 6.70
C SER A 67 -9.45 5.47 7.78
N PRO A 68 -9.97 4.49 8.54
CA PRO A 68 -10.82 4.76 9.69
C PRO A 68 -10.03 5.28 10.89
N LEU A 69 -8.69 5.12 10.86
CA LEU A 69 -7.80 5.53 11.94
C LEU A 69 -7.23 6.94 11.69
N PRO A 70 -7.00 7.73 12.76
CA PRO A 70 -6.30 9.00 12.68
C PRO A 70 -4.92 8.85 12.04
N LYS A 71 -4.49 9.85 11.25
CA LYS A 71 -3.16 9.86 10.61
C LYS A 71 -2.00 9.78 11.61
N SER A 72 -2.24 10.10 12.89
CA SER A 72 -1.25 10.06 13.97
C SER A 72 -0.88 8.66 14.43
N VAL A 73 -1.69 7.64 14.12
CA VAL A 73 -1.40 6.25 14.52
C VAL A 73 -0.61 5.57 13.42
N ALA A 74 0.65 5.22 13.69
CA ALA A 74 1.50 4.48 12.76
C ALA A 74 1.10 3.00 12.76
N THR A 75 0.20 2.63 11.84
CA THR A 75 -0.23 1.25 11.62
C THR A 75 0.00 0.86 10.16
N PHE A 76 -0.11 -0.45 9.87
CA PHE A 76 -0.15 -0.92 8.49
C PHE A 76 -1.26 -0.23 7.69
N VAL A 77 -2.47 -0.09 8.24
CA VAL A 77 -3.63 0.48 7.54
C VAL A 77 -3.44 1.96 7.19
N THR A 78 -2.91 2.76 8.11
CA THR A 78 -2.66 4.19 7.87
C THR A 78 -1.52 4.40 6.87
N SER A 79 -0.47 3.58 6.95
CA SER A 79 0.66 3.61 6.02
C SER A 79 0.27 3.15 4.61
N ALA A 80 -0.51 2.06 4.53
CA ALA A 80 -1.10 1.54 3.29
C ALA A 80 -1.97 2.61 2.63
N ALA A 81 -2.85 3.26 3.40
CA ALA A 81 -3.69 4.34 2.90
C ALA A 81 -2.87 5.51 2.34
N ALA A 82 -1.82 5.95 3.05
CA ALA A 82 -0.96 7.03 2.60
C ALA A 82 -0.22 6.70 1.29
N ILE A 83 0.41 5.53 1.22
CA ILE A 83 1.18 5.09 0.05
C ILE A 83 0.25 4.85 -1.16
N TRP A 84 -0.88 4.20 -0.95
CA TRP A 84 -1.82 3.88 -2.01
C TRP A 84 -2.48 5.12 -2.61
N ASN A 85 -2.93 6.04 -1.74
CA ASN A 85 -3.62 7.25 -2.17
C ASN A 85 -2.65 8.21 -2.90
N SER A 86 -1.39 8.27 -2.47
CA SER A 86 -0.36 9.08 -3.11
C SER A 86 0.18 8.49 -4.42
N SER A 87 -0.03 7.20 -4.70
CA SER A 87 0.49 6.54 -5.90
C SER A 87 -0.60 6.06 -6.87
N PRO A 88 -0.98 6.87 -7.87
CA PRO A 88 -1.84 6.42 -8.98
C PRO A 88 -1.22 5.27 -9.79
N LYS A 89 0.11 5.24 -9.91
CA LYS A 89 0.82 4.18 -10.64
C LYS A 89 0.62 2.82 -9.99
N LEU A 90 0.67 2.75 -8.65
CA LEU A 90 0.44 1.52 -7.90
C LEU A 90 -1.00 1.03 -8.06
N ARG A 91 -1.97 1.96 -8.08
CA ARG A 91 -3.39 1.68 -8.32
C ARG A 91 -3.71 1.12 -9.71
N ASN A 92 -2.92 1.50 -10.71
CA ASN A 92 -3.12 1.12 -12.10
C ASN A 92 -2.35 -0.14 -12.48
N ALA A 93 -1.42 -0.60 -11.64
CA ALA A 93 -0.67 -1.83 -11.87
C ALA A 93 -1.62 -3.05 -11.93
N LYS A 94 -1.57 -3.78 -13.04
CA LYS A 94 -2.40 -4.97 -13.29
C LYS A 94 -1.71 -6.26 -12.87
N THR A 95 -0.38 -6.26 -12.89
CA THR A 95 0.43 -7.43 -12.57
C THR A 95 1.29 -7.19 -11.32
N MET A 96 1.65 -8.29 -10.66
CA MET A 96 2.53 -8.25 -9.48
C MET A 96 3.89 -7.62 -9.81
N ARG A 97 4.40 -7.83 -11.03
CA ARG A 97 5.68 -7.29 -11.50
C ARG A 97 5.61 -5.77 -11.69
N GLU A 98 4.54 -5.25 -12.27
CA GLU A 98 4.32 -3.80 -12.38
C GLU A 98 4.23 -3.14 -11.01
N ALA A 99 3.49 -3.75 -10.08
CA ALA A 99 3.38 -3.28 -8.71
C ALA A 99 4.75 -3.24 -8.02
N TYR A 100 5.57 -4.27 -8.22
CA TYR A 100 6.93 -4.33 -7.68
C TYR A 100 7.84 -3.23 -8.20
N VAL A 101 7.79 -2.92 -9.50
CA VAL A 101 8.56 -1.81 -10.09
C VAL A 101 8.14 -0.47 -9.47
N VAL A 102 6.84 -0.25 -9.29
CA VAL A 102 6.34 0.98 -8.64
C VAL A 102 6.76 1.02 -7.17
N ALA A 103 6.67 -0.09 -6.44
CA ALA A 103 7.08 -0.17 -5.04
C ALA A 103 8.59 0.14 -4.87
N ASN A 104 9.44 -0.35 -5.77
CA ASN A 104 10.87 0.01 -5.78
C ASN A 104 11.11 1.50 -6.07
N SER A 105 10.28 2.13 -6.89
CA SER A 105 10.37 3.58 -7.10
C SER A 105 9.98 4.37 -5.85
N LEU A 106 8.95 3.92 -5.13
CA LEU A 106 8.49 4.53 -3.89
C LEU A 106 9.52 4.38 -2.75
N GLU A 107 10.16 3.20 -2.66
CA GLU A 107 11.27 2.95 -1.74
C GLU A 107 12.37 3.99 -1.89
N LYS A 108 12.78 4.30 -3.12
CA LYS A 108 13.86 5.27 -3.37
C LYS A 108 13.52 6.69 -2.95
N CYS A 109 12.22 7.02 -2.90
CA CYS A 109 11.73 8.32 -2.45
C CYS A 109 11.48 8.38 -0.93
N ALA A 110 11.64 7.28 -0.20
CA ALA A 110 11.41 7.25 1.25
C ALA A 110 12.57 7.91 2.01
N PRO A 111 12.27 8.67 3.08
CA PRO A 111 13.30 9.27 3.92
C PRO A 111 14.13 8.19 4.63
N ILE A 112 15.43 8.48 4.83
CA ILE A 112 16.39 7.57 5.46
C ILE A 112 16.28 7.64 6.98
#